data_AF-A0A6L7PWW8-F1
#
_entry.id   AF-A0A6L7PWW8-F1
#
_cell.length_a   1.000
_cell.length_b   1.000
_cell.length_c   1.000
_cell.angle_alpha   90.00
_cell.angle_beta   90.00
_cell.angle_gamma   90.00
#
_symmetry.space_group_name_H-M   'P 1'
#
loop_
_entity.id
_entity.type
_entity.pdbx_description
1 polymer ?
#
loop_
_entity_poly.entity_id
_entity_poly.type
_entity_poly.pdbx_seq_one_letter_code
_entity_poly.pdbx_strand_id
1 'polypeptide(L)'
;MEEGLVIRGVEEGTGFRGVAQGDGYDPINSVADGSHGGFEPTRSAVFKKFSTRSMRPVINFDTCIKCTLCWLQCPDTCFDVTPDGLYDANMEACCGCAVCEAVCPVADCITMVNESEFNDNNSQWEHWTQDKEGYHRWMADLIQVQKDKDATRSHGYHSPGTYEAESEVAMAGDDD
;
A
#
# COMPACT_ATOMS: atom_id res chain seq x y z
N MET A 1 -16.30 31.27 -7.42
CA MET A 1 -16.97 30.51 -6.36
C MET A 1 -16.54 29.08 -6.57
N GLU A 2 -15.55 28.63 -5.81
CA GLU A 2 -15.16 27.22 -5.78
C GLU A 2 -16.39 26.42 -5.32
N GLU A 3 -16.80 25.45 -6.14
CA GLU A 3 -17.78 24.47 -5.69
C GLU A 3 -17.16 23.75 -4.49
N GLY A 4 -17.78 23.92 -3.31
CA GLY A 4 -17.36 23.22 -2.11
C GLY A 4 -17.34 21.71 -2.37
N LEU A 5 -16.43 20.99 -1.72
CA LEU A 5 -16.32 19.54 -1.75
C LEU A 5 -17.64 18.89 -1.31
N VAL A 6 -18.56 18.66 -2.26
CA VAL A 6 -19.78 17.91 -2.01
C VAL A 6 -19.40 16.44 -2.11
N ILE A 7 -19.46 15.72 -0.99
CA ILE A 7 -19.31 14.26 -0.97
C ILE A 7 -20.53 13.69 -1.69
N ARG A 8 -20.45 13.59 -3.02
CA ARG A 8 -21.46 12.88 -3.81
C ARG A 8 -21.33 11.40 -3.50
N GLY A 9 -22.47 10.69 -3.48
CA GLY A 9 -22.49 9.24 -3.35
C GLY A 9 -21.59 8.62 -4.41
N VAL A 10 -20.89 7.56 -4.01
CA VAL A 10 -20.15 6.70 -4.94
C VAL A 10 -21.12 6.20 -6.02
N GLU A 11 -20.71 6.27 -7.29
CA GLU A 11 -21.57 5.93 -8.43
C GLU A 11 -22.03 4.46 -8.38
N GLU A 12 -23.30 4.21 -8.71
CA GLU A 12 -23.90 2.88 -8.73
C GLU A 12 -23.22 1.98 -9.76
N GLY A 13 -22.77 0.78 -9.36
CA GLY A 13 -22.27 -0.24 -10.29
C GLY A 13 -20.91 -0.85 -9.96
N THR A 14 -20.34 -0.55 -8.79
CA THR A 14 -19.06 -1.08 -8.33
C THR A 14 -19.26 -1.84 -7.01
N GLY A 15 -18.94 -3.13 -7.07
CA GLY A 15 -19.32 -4.17 -6.12
C GLY A 15 -19.08 -5.54 -6.79
N PHE A 16 -19.48 -6.65 -6.16
CA PHE A 16 -19.42 -7.97 -6.80
C PHE A 16 -20.31 -7.93 -8.06
N ARG A 17 -19.70 -7.72 -9.24
CA ARG A 17 -20.45 -7.81 -10.50
C ARG A 17 -20.74 -9.29 -10.68
N GLY A 18 -22.00 -9.65 -10.45
CA GLY A 18 -22.46 -11.01 -10.68
C GLY A 18 -22.05 -11.44 -12.08
N VAL A 19 -21.37 -12.58 -12.18
CA VAL A 19 -21.11 -13.21 -13.48
C VAL A 19 -22.47 -13.49 -14.10
N ALA A 20 -22.71 -13.03 -15.34
CA ALA A 20 -23.96 -13.37 -16.01
C ALA A 20 -24.07 -14.90 -16.10
N GLN A 21 -25.28 -15.43 -15.91
CA GLN A 21 -25.50 -16.87 -15.77
C GLN A 21 -25.07 -17.59 -17.06
N GLY A 22 -23.87 -18.18 -17.06
CA GLY A 22 -23.29 -18.87 -18.22
C GLY A 22 -21.83 -18.49 -18.51
N ASP A 23 -21.36 -17.35 -18.03
CA ASP A 23 -19.94 -16.98 -18.14
C ASP A 23 -19.17 -17.67 -17.00
N GLY A 24 -17.99 -18.23 -17.28
CA GLY A 24 -17.18 -18.86 -16.25
C GLY A 24 -16.72 -17.83 -15.21
N TYR A 25 -16.76 -18.16 -13.93
CA TYR A 25 -16.07 -17.38 -12.90
C TYR A 25 -14.56 -17.65 -13.04
N ASP A 26 -13.84 -16.73 -13.68
CA ASP A 26 -12.38 -16.71 -13.68
C ASP A 26 -11.90 -15.86 -12.49
N PRO A 27 -11.41 -16.46 -11.39
CA PRO A 27 -11.01 -15.72 -10.20
C PRO A 27 -9.77 -14.83 -10.40
N ILE A 28 -9.05 -14.97 -11.51
CA ILE A 28 -7.81 -14.24 -11.80
C ILE A 28 -8.03 -13.13 -12.85
N ASN A 29 -8.76 -13.41 -13.94
CA ASN A 29 -8.89 -12.45 -15.06
C ASN A 29 -10.23 -11.70 -15.13
N SER A 30 -11.18 -11.98 -14.23
CA SER A 30 -12.51 -11.33 -14.22
C SER A 30 -12.52 -9.82 -13.97
N VAL A 31 -11.42 -9.25 -13.48
CA VAL A 31 -11.36 -7.83 -13.10
C VAL A 31 -10.89 -6.91 -14.22
N ALA A 32 -10.22 -7.41 -15.27
CA ALA A 32 -9.51 -6.53 -16.22
C ALA A 32 -10.38 -6.02 -17.39
N ASP A 33 -11.43 -6.76 -17.79
CA ASP A 33 -12.22 -6.45 -18.99
C ASP A 33 -13.70 -6.16 -18.70
N GLY A 34 -14.14 -6.33 -17.45
CA GLY A 34 -15.54 -6.20 -17.04
C GLY A 34 -16.49 -7.19 -17.74
N SER A 35 -15.95 -8.17 -18.49
CA SER A 35 -16.71 -9.10 -19.32
C SER A 35 -16.99 -10.43 -18.62
N HIS A 36 -16.16 -10.78 -17.64
CA HIS A 36 -16.38 -11.92 -16.74
C HIS A 36 -16.60 -11.35 -15.34
N GLY A 37 -17.78 -11.50 -14.71
CA GLY A 37 -18.06 -10.87 -13.41
C GLY A 37 -17.00 -11.14 -12.31
N GLY A 38 -16.82 -10.21 -11.38
CA GLY A 38 -15.78 -10.27 -10.33
C GLY A 38 -15.90 -9.17 -9.27
N PHE A 39 -15.02 -9.18 -8.26
CA PHE A 39 -14.93 -8.13 -7.25
C PHE A 39 -13.97 -7.03 -7.71
N GLU A 40 -14.51 -5.86 -8.03
CA GLU A 40 -13.73 -4.68 -8.36
C GLU A 40 -13.85 -3.65 -7.23
N PRO A 41 -12.72 -3.19 -6.63
CA PRO A 41 -12.76 -2.30 -5.50
C PRO A 41 -13.22 -0.90 -5.91
N THR A 42 -14.33 -0.46 -5.32
CA THR A 42 -14.83 0.89 -5.53
C THR A 42 -13.95 1.94 -4.86
N ARG A 43 -13.48 2.91 -5.63
CA ARG A 43 -12.65 4.03 -5.14
C ARG A 43 -13.39 5.34 -5.34
N SER A 44 -13.27 6.26 -4.38
CA SER A 44 -13.86 7.59 -4.54
C SER A 44 -13.08 8.37 -5.60
N ALA A 45 -13.80 8.91 -6.59
CA ALA A 45 -13.22 9.82 -7.56
C ALA A 45 -12.76 11.15 -6.92
N VAL A 46 -13.40 11.53 -5.81
CA VAL A 46 -13.22 12.83 -5.16
C VAL A 46 -12.31 12.73 -3.95
N PHE A 47 -12.57 11.78 -3.04
CA PHE A 47 -11.79 11.62 -1.81
C PHE A 47 -10.66 10.63 -2.02
N LYS A 48 -9.45 11.16 -2.23
CA LYS A 48 -8.25 10.33 -2.37
C LYS A 48 -7.64 10.04 -0.99
N LYS A 49 -7.68 8.77 -0.60
CA LYS A 49 -7.28 8.30 0.74
C LYS A 49 -5.80 8.54 1.04
N PHE A 50 -4.97 8.71 0.01
CA PHE A 50 -3.56 9.03 0.21
C PHE A 50 -3.31 10.32 1.01
N SER A 51 -4.24 11.27 0.97
CA SER A 51 -4.12 12.54 1.70
C SER A 51 -4.01 12.37 3.23
N THR A 52 -4.38 11.21 3.77
CA THR A 52 -4.37 10.93 5.21
C THR A 52 -3.23 10.03 5.67
N ARG A 53 -2.34 9.59 4.76
CA ARG A 53 -1.28 8.63 5.12
C ARG A 53 0.03 9.33 5.45
N SER A 54 0.83 8.70 6.30
CA SER A 54 2.21 9.13 6.61
C SER A 54 3.28 8.21 6.02
N MET A 55 2.87 7.00 5.62
CA MET A 55 3.73 5.96 5.07
C MET A 55 2.98 5.29 3.91
N ARG A 56 3.70 4.73 2.96
CA ARG A 56 3.12 3.93 1.88
C ARG A 56 3.99 2.72 1.51
N PRO A 57 3.40 1.65 0.96
CA PRO A 57 4.16 0.46 0.61
C PRO A 57 4.97 0.66 -0.67
N VAL A 58 6.19 0.13 -0.69
CA VAL A 58 7.01 -0.11 -1.88
C VAL A 58 7.10 -1.61 -2.09
N ILE A 59 6.83 -2.09 -3.31
CA ILE A 59 6.64 -3.52 -3.59
C ILE A 59 7.81 -4.07 -4.41
N ASN A 60 8.46 -5.11 -3.93
CA ASN A 60 9.42 -5.88 -4.71
C ASN A 60 8.72 -7.00 -5.51
N PHE A 61 8.36 -6.67 -6.75
CA PHE A 61 7.65 -7.58 -7.66
C PHE A 61 8.42 -8.86 -8.00
N ASP A 62 9.76 -8.84 -8.00
CA ASP A 62 10.60 -10.02 -8.30
C ASP A 62 10.54 -11.08 -7.19
N THR A 63 10.29 -10.66 -5.95
CA THR A 63 10.23 -11.56 -4.78
C THR A 63 8.82 -12.05 -4.46
N CYS A 64 7.80 -11.48 -5.12
CA CYS A 64 6.40 -11.79 -4.84
C CYS A 64 6.05 -13.22 -5.27
N ILE A 65 5.62 -14.04 -4.32
CA ILE A 65 5.17 -15.43 -4.56
C ILE A 65 3.68 -15.55 -4.90
N LYS A 66 2.99 -14.42 -5.11
CA LYS A 66 1.56 -14.37 -5.50
C LYS A 66 0.62 -15.06 -4.51
N CYS A 67 0.89 -14.92 -3.21
CA CYS A 67 0.11 -15.57 -2.15
C CYS A 67 -1.26 -14.92 -1.85
N THR A 68 -1.58 -13.77 -2.48
CA THR A 68 -2.87 -13.05 -2.35
C THR A 68 -3.15 -12.42 -0.98
N LEU A 69 -2.29 -12.61 0.03
CA LEU A 69 -2.54 -12.12 1.38
C LEU A 69 -2.63 -10.59 1.47
N CYS A 70 -1.74 -9.87 0.78
CA CYS A 70 -1.79 -8.40 0.74
C CYS A 70 -3.08 -7.85 0.14
N TRP A 71 -3.61 -8.52 -0.90
CA TRP A 71 -4.87 -8.18 -1.54
C TRP A 71 -6.06 -8.45 -0.64
N LEU A 72 -6.12 -9.64 -0.03
CA LEU A 72 -7.23 -10.07 0.82
C LEU A 72 -7.33 -9.29 2.14
N GLN A 73 -6.19 -8.93 2.73
CA GLN A 73 -6.14 -8.27 4.04
C GLN A 73 -6.12 -6.74 3.95
N CYS A 74 -6.11 -6.17 2.74
CA CYS A 74 -6.12 -4.72 2.59
C CYS A 74 -7.50 -4.16 2.98
N PRO A 75 -7.61 -3.35 4.05
CA PRO A 75 -8.89 -2.80 4.48
C PRO A 75 -9.50 -1.82 3.46
N ASP A 76 -8.66 -1.23 2.61
CA ASP A 76 -9.10 -0.32 1.55
C ASP A 76 -9.23 -0.98 0.19
N THR A 77 -8.88 -2.25 0.06
CA THR A 77 -8.86 -2.97 -1.23
C THR A 77 -8.09 -2.19 -2.31
N CYS A 78 -6.92 -1.66 -1.95
CA CYS A 78 -6.13 -0.81 -2.84
C CYS A 78 -5.29 -1.58 -3.86
N PHE A 79 -5.22 -2.91 -3.77
CA PHE A 79 -4.43 -3.72 -4.69
C PHE A 79 -5.24 -4.12 -5.92
N ASP A 80 -4.69 -3.87 -7.10
CA ASP A 80 -5.19 -4.33 -8.39
C ASP A 80 -4.39 -5.56 -8.82
N VAL A 81 -5.08 -6.55 -9.41
CA VAL A 81 -4.43 -7.75 -9.95
C VAL A 81 -3.88 -7.39 -11.32
N THR A 82 -2.57 -7.54 -11.49
CA THR A 82 -1.89 -7.21 -12.75
C THR A 82 -2.04 -8.37 -13.77
N PRO A 83 -1.81 -8.12 -15.07
CA PRO A 83 -1.92 -9.16 -16.11
C PRO A 83 -1.00 -10.38 -15.91
N ASP A 84 0.12 -10.19 -15.20
CA ASP A 84 1.06 -11.26 -14.83
C ASP A 84 0.72 -11.92 -13.47
N GLY A 85 -0.42 -11.56 -12.86
CA GLY A 85 -0.93 -12.14 -11.61
C GLY A 85 -0.21 -11.66 -10.35
N LEU A 86 0.48 -10.51 -10.42
CA LEU A 86 1.01 -9.80 -9.26
C LEU A 86 -0.06 -8.85 -8.70
N TYR A 87 0.30 -8.11 -7.65
CA TYR A 87 -0.59 -7.20 -6.95
C TYR A 87 0.05 -5.81 -6.92
N ASP A 88 -0.47 -4.90 -7.73
CA ASP A 88 -0.03 -3.50 -7.73
C ASP A 88 -0.91 -2.67 -6.81
N ALA A 89 -0.30 -1.89 -5.93
CA ALA A 89 -1.06 -1.05 -5.02
C ALA A 89 -1.38 0.29 -5.69
N ASN A 90 -2.67 0.59 -5.82
CA ASN A 90 -3.14 1.90 -6.26
C ASN A 90 -2.84 2.94 -5.19
N MET A 91 -1.83 3.77 -5.47
CA MET A 91 -1.33 4.80 -4.55
C MET A 91 -2.30 5.96 -4.36
N GLU A 92 -3.41 6.07 -5.09
CA GLU A 92 -4.43 7.06 -4.76
C GLU A 92 -5.41 6.57 -3.68
N ALA A 93 -5.60 5.25 -3.61
CA ALA A 93 -6.54 4.60 -2.69
C ALA A 93 -5.89 4.07 -1.41
N CYS A 94 -4.58 3.86 -1.39
CA CYS A 94 -3.87 3.36 -0.21
C CYS A 94 -3.90 4.38 0.94
N CYS A 95 -4.44 4.02 2.11
CA CYS A 95 -4.38 4.86 3.31
C CYS A 95 -3.09 4.71 4.14
N GLY A 96 -2.19 3.80 3.75
CA GLY A 96 -0.91 3.59 4.44
C GLY A 96 -0.99 2.84 5.78
N CYS A 97 -1.95 1.91 5.94
CA CYS A 97 -2.14 1.15 7.18
C CYS A 97 -1.07 0.10 7.52
N ALA A 98 -0.10 -0.17 6.63
CA ALA A 98 0.97 -1.16 6.79
C ALA A 98 0.55 -2.64 6.98
N VAL A 99 -0.74 -2.97 6.88
CA VAL A 99 -1.21 -4.37 7.01
C VAL A 99 -0.56 -5.28 5.96
N CYS A 100 -0.39 -4.79 4.73
CA CYS A 100 0.19 -5.56 3.64
C CYS A 100 1.64 -6.00 3.89
N GLU A 101 2.47 -5.13 4.48
CA GLU A 101 3.83 -5.47 4.92
C GLU A 101 3.80 -6.53 6.03
N ALA A 102 2.96 -6.32 7.05
CA ALA A 102 2.87 -7.21 8.21
C ALA A 102 2.39 -8.64 7.87
N VAL A 103 1.50 -8.79 6.88
CA VAL A 103 0.96 -10.11 6.49
C VAL A 103 1.76 -10.79 5.39
N CYS A 104 2.69 -10.09 4.73
CA CYS A 104 3.44 -10.68 3.63
C CYS A 104 4.39 -11.77 4.16
N PRO A 105 4.32 -13.01 3.66
CA PRO A 105 5.15 -14.10 4.16
C PRO A 105 6.58 -14.04 3.63
N VAL A 106 6.85 -13.19 2.64
CA VAL A 106 8.17 -12.99 2.04
C VAL A 106 8.80 -11.75 2.69
N ALA A 107 9.96 -11.95 3.32
CA ALA A 107 10.72 -10.86 3.92
C ALA A 107 11.04 -9.79 2.88
N ASP A 108 10.86 -8.52 3.25
CA ASP A 108 11.17 -7.34 2.44
C ASP A 108 10.48 -7.29 1.06
N CYS A 109 9.43 -8.10 0.83
CA CYS A 109 8.66 -8.06 -0.41
C CYS A 109 7.79 -6.80 -0.49
N ILE A 110 7.30 -6.33 0.65
CA ILE A 110 6.59 -5.05 0.77
C ILE A 110 7.26 -4.32 1.93
N THR A 111 7.74 -3.11 1.68
CA THR A 111 8.37 -2.26 2.71
C THR A 111 7.63 -0.94 2.82
N MET A 112 7.28 -0.51 4.03
CA MET A 112 6.65 0.78 4.26
C MET A 112 7.69 1.90 4.27
N VAL A 113 7.49 2.92 3.44
CA VAL A 113 8.38 4.09 3.31
C VAL A 113 7.59 5.36 3.57
N ASN A 114 8.24 6.38 4.14
CA ASN A 114 7.62 7.65 4.45
C ASN A 114 7.04 8.35 3.21
N GLU A 115 5.82 8.87 3.33
CA GLU A 115 5.14 9.56 2.23
C GLU A 115 5.93 10.77 1.72
N SER A 116 6.75 11.42 2.56
CA SER A 116 7.53 12.59 2.17
C SER A 116 8.59 12.31 1.11
N GLU A 117 8.98 11.05 0.90
CA GLU A 117 9.99 10.68 -0.10
C GLU A 117 9.45 10.64 -1.52
N PHE A 118 8.17 10.93 -1.70
CA PHE A 118 7.48 10.70 -2.94
C PHE A 118 6.77 11.95 -3.47
N ASN A 119 6.72 12.06 -4.79
CA ASN A 119 6.16 13.21 -5.49
C ASN A 119 4.96 12.87 -6.37
N ASP A 120 4.60 11.59 -6.47
CA ASP A 120 3.53 11.09 -7.33
C ASP A 120 2.87 9.83 -6.75
N ASN A 121 1.76 9.41 -7.37
CA ASN A 121 0.98 8.23 -7.02
C ASN A 121 0.86 7.26 -8.22
N ASN A 122 1.88 7.22 -9.09
CA ASN A 122 1.85 6.36 -10.26
C ASN A 122 1.97 4.88 -9.88
N SER A 123 1.58 3.99 -10.81
CA SER A 123 1.71 2.55 -10.65
C SER A 123 3.18 2.16 -10.49
N GLN A 124 3.49 1.40 -9.43
CA GLN A 124 4.82 0.84 -9.23
C GLN A 124 5.07 -0.32 -10.20
N TRP A 125 4.03 -1.09 -10.51
CA TRP A 125 4.13 -2.18 -11.48
C TRP A 125 4.44 -1.69 -12.90
N GLU A 126 3.85 -0.57 -13.33
CA GLU A 126 4.19 0.04 -14.63
C GLU A 126 5.65 0.51 -14.66
N HIS A 127 6.12 1.14 -13.58
CA HIS A 127 7.53 1.57 -13.46
C HIS A 127 8.48 0.36 -13.54
N TRP A 128 8.20 -0.71 -12.79
CA TRP A 128 8.98 -1.96 -12.83
C TRP A 128 8.95 -2.65 -14.19
N THR A 129 7.80 -2.65 -14.86
CA THR A 129 7.63 -3.29 -16.18
C THR A 129 8.41 -2.54 -17.27
N GLN A 130 8.49 -1.22 -17.18
CA GLN A 130 9.22 -0.39 -18.15
C GLN A 130 10.74 -0.50 -17.96
N ASP A 131 11.23 -0.38 -16.73
CA ASP A 131 12.66 -0.46 -16.41
C ASP A 131 12.88 -1.14 -15.06
N LYS A 132 13.20 -2.43 -15.09
CA LYS A 132 13.46 -3.22 -13.87
C LYS A 132 14.70 -2.73 -13.12
N GLU A 133 15.77 -2.37 -13.84
CA GLU A 133 17.01 -1.94 -13.19
C GLU A 133 16.83 -0.58 -12.52
N GLY A 134 16.17 0.35 -13.21
CA GLY A 134 15.79 1.65 -12.67
C GLY A 134 14.87 1.51 -11.44
N TYR A 135 13.86 0.63 -11.53
CA TYR A 135 12.96 0.35 -10.42
C TYR A 135 13.69 -0.19 -9.19
N HIS A 136 14.60 -1.16 -9.36
CA HIS A 136 15.37 -1.70 -8.23
C HIS A 136 16.25 -0.65 -7.57
N ARG A 137 16.86 0.24 -8.35
CA ARG A 137 17.64 1.36 -7.82
C ARG A 137 16.76 2.32 -7.03
N TRP A 138 15.65 2.75 -7.63
CA TRP A 138 14.66 3.60 -6.98
C TRP A 138 14.13 3.01 -5.67
N MET A 139 13.76 1.73 -5.68
CA MET A 139 13.30 1.01 -4.49
C MET A 139 14.39 0.91 -3.43
N ALA A 140 15.62 0.54 -3.81
CA ALA A 140 16.73 0.42 -2.87
C ALA A 140 17.09 1.76 -2.22
N ASP A 141 17.09 2.85 -3.00
CA ASP A 141 17.35 4.20 -2.49
C ASP A 141 16.30 4.62 -1.45
N LEU A 142 15.01 4.37 -1.73
CA LEU A 142 13.92 4.65 -0.79
C LEU A 142 14.01 3.84 0.50
N ILE A 143 14.29 2.54 0.39
CA ILE A 143 14.44 1.66 1.56
C ILE A 143 15.66 2.08 2.38
N GLN A 144 16.74 2.51 1.74
CA GLN A 144 17.92 3.00 2.44
C GLN A 144 17.62 4.31 3.20
N VAL A 145 16.97 5.27 2.55
CA VAL A 145 16.54 6.53 3.18
C VAL A 145 15.61 6.25 4.37
N GLN A 146 14.70 5.28 4.23
CA GLN A 146 13.82 4.89 5.32
C GLN A 146 14.60 4.31 6.51
N LYS A 147 15.55 3.40 6.26
CA LYS A 147 16.43 2.84 7.31
C LYS A 147 17.22 3.91 8.03
N ASP A 148 17.75 4.89 7.30
CA ASP A 148 18.52 6.00 7.87
C ASP A 148 17.66 6.89 8.78
N LYS A 149 16.37 7.06 8.45
CA LYS A 149 15.41 7.80 9.28
C LYS A 149 14.88 6.98 10.46
N ASP A 150 14.58 5.70 10.25
CA ASP A 150 14.07 4.79 11.27
C ASP A 150 15.09 4.46 12.37
N ALA A 151 16.40 4.63 12.10
CA ALA A 151 17.44 4.59 13.13
C ALA A 151 17.15 5.53 14.33
N THR A 152 16.25 6.50 14.16
CA THR A 152 15.79 7.42 15.21
C THR A 152 14.31 7.31 15.56
N ARG A 153 13.50 6.53 14.82
CA ARG A 153 12.04 6.48 15.02
C ARG A 153 11.49 5.11 14.64
N SER A 154 10.97 4.36 15.61
CA SER A 154 10.14 3.19 15.32
C SER A 154 8.84 3.59 14.61
N HIS A 155 8.34 2.70 13.75
CA HIS A 155 7.15 2.89 12.93
C HIS A 155 5.92 3.35 13.74
N GLY A 156 5.71 4.66 13.85
CA GLY A 156 4.45 5.29 14.29
C GLY A 156 3.98 5.02 15.73
N TYR A 157 4.54 4.04 16.43
CA TYR A 157 4.41 3.78 17.85
C TYR A 157 5.81 3.68 18.43
N HIS A 158 6.02 4.41 19.52
CA HIS A 158 7.18 4.42 20.40
C HIS A 158 8.01 3.12 20.38
N SER A 159 9.34 3.22 20.32
CA SER A 159 10.19 2.03 20.25
C SER A 159 9.88 1.12 21.44
N PRO A 160 9.80 -0.21 21.27
CA PRO A 160 9.82 -1.10 22.43
C PRO A 160 11.07 -0.77 23.27
N GLY A 161 10.86 -0.33 24.51
CA GLY A 161 11.94 0.04 25.43
C GLY A 161 12.27 1.54 25.51
N THR A 162 11.60 2.46 24.81
CA THR A 162 11.84 3.90 25.05
C THR A 162 11.44 4.33 26.45
N TYR A 163 10.38 3.77 27.05
CA TYR A 163 10.05 4.05 28.46
C TYR A 163 11.11 3.50 29.42
N GLU A 164 11.75 2.37 29.07
CA GLU A 164 12.83 1.80 29.87
C GLU A 164 14.05 2.72 29.78
N ALA A 165 14.45 3.11 28.57
CA ALA A 165 15.57 4.04 28.35
C ALA A 165 15.32 5.43 28.96
N GLU A 166 14.11 5.98 28.84
CA GLU A 166 13.72 7.25 29.48
C GLU A 166 13.70 7.12 31.01
N SER A 167 13.29 5.97 31.55
CA SER A 167 13.33 5.72 33.00
C SER A 167 14.75 5.59 33.51
N GLU A 168 15.65 4.93 32.79
CA GLU A 168 17.07 4.83 33.16
C GLU A 168 17.75 6.20 33.18
N VAL A 169 17.43 7.06 32.20
CA VAL A 169 17.94 8.44 32.15
C VAL A 169 17.34 9.32 33.25
N ALA A 170 16.06 9.17 33.57
CA ALA A 170 15.42 9.92 34.66
C ALA A 170 15.97 9.51 36.04
N MET A 171 16.24 8.23 36.26
CA MET A 171 16.79 7.70 37.51
C MET A 171 18.29 8.04 37.71
N ALA A 172 18.98 8.44 36.63
CA ALA A 172 20.37 8.88 36.68
C ALA A 172 20.54 10.39 36.93
N GLY A 173 19.45 11.15 37.03
CA GLY A 173 19.46 12.61 37.09
C GLY A 173 19.42 13.25 38.49
N ASP A 174 19.41 12.48 39.57
CA ASP A 174 19.17 12.98 40.95
C ASP A 174 20.39 12.82 41.90
N ASP A 175 21.62 13.02 41.42
CA ASP A 175 22.86 12.95 42.22
C ASP A 175 23.65 14.29 42.28
N ASP A 176 22.97 15.42 42.55
CA ASP A 176 23.58 16.72 42.93
C ASP A 176 23.03 17.25 44.27
#